data_AF-A0A077NL54-F1
#
_entry.id   AF-A0A077NL54-F1
#
_cell.length_a   1.000
_cell.length_b   1.000
_cell.length_c   1.000
_cell.angle_alpha   90.00
_cell.angle_beta   90.00
_cell.angle_gamma   90.00
#
_symmetry.space_group_name_H-M   'P 1'
#
loop_
_entity.id
_entity.type
_entity.pdbx_description
1 polymer ?
#
loop_
_entity_poly.entity_id
_entity_poly.type
_entity_poly.pdbx_seq_one_letter_code
_entity_poly.pdbx_strand_id
1 'polypeptide(L)'
;MLYTNNPIIKHKVGLLNLAEELGNVSKACKVMGVSRDTFYRYQELAQEGGIDNLINQSRRVPNLKNRADEATERAVVEHAVEFPAHGQHRTSNELRQKGVFISGSGVRSIWLRNNLENFAKRLKALEAKAAEEGIILNDAQIAALEKKAHDDEACGEIERRIQAI
;
A
#
# COMPACT_ATOMS: atom_id res chain seq x y z
N MET A 1 3.67 30.83 -16.02
CA MET A 1 2.33 30.21 -15.96
C MET A 1 2.39 28.69 -15.85
N LEU A 2 1.92 28.17 -14.72
CA LEU A 2 1.77 26.76 -14.41
C LEU A 2 0.40 26.26 -14.89
N TYR A 3 0.34 25.13 -15.60
CA TYR A 3 -0.91 24.55 -16.12
C TYR A 3 -1.22 23.22 -15.44
N THR A 4 -2.48 23.01 -15.05
CA THR A 4 -2.96 21.74 -14.50
C THR A 4 -4.39 21.47 -14.89
N ASN A 5 -4.68 20.22 -15.27
CA ASN A 5 -6.05 19.73 -15.47
C ASN A 5 -6.61 19.03 -14.23
N ASN A 6 -5.81 18.91 -13.16
CA ASN A 6 -6.22 18.22 -11.94
C ASN A 6 -7.03 19.18 -11.03
N PRO A 7 -8.32 18.91 -10.78
CA PRO A 7 -9.18 19.79 -10.00
C PRO A 7 -8.71 19.96 -8.56
N ILE A 8 -7.96 18.99 -8.02
CA ILE A 8 -7.47 18.99 -6.63
C ILE A 8 -6.47 20.12 -6.39
N ILE A 9 -5.64 20.44 -7.39
CA ILE A 9 -4.54 21.41 -7.26
C ILE A 9 -4.80 22.71 -8.01
N LYS A 10 -5.90 22.81 -8.77
CA LYS A 10 -6.28 24.00 -9.55
C LYS A 10 -6.24 25.29 -8.72
N HIS A 11 -6.75 25.25 -7.49
CA HIS A 11 -6.73 26.42 -6.59
C HIS A 11 -5.30 26.80 -6.16
N LYS A 12 -4.44 25.82 -5.90
CA LYS A 12 -3.03 26.04 -5.49
C LYS A 12 -2.22 26.63 -6.63
N VAL A 13 -2.38 26.08 -7.84
CA VAL A 13 -1.75 26.57 -9.07
C VAL A 13 -2.25 27.96 -9.45
N GLY A 14 -3.56 28.21 -9.30
CA GLY A 14 -4.15 29.52 -9.53
C GLY A 14 -3.55 30.62 -8.65
N LEU A 15 -3.26 30.31 -7.38
CA LEU A 15 -2.59 31.27 -6.47
C LEU A 15 -1.18 31.63 -6.93
N LEU A 16 -0.40 30.65 -7.40
CA LEU A 16 0.96 30.89 -7.90
C LEU A 16 0.94 31.74 -9.18
N ASN A 17 0.04 31.42 -10.12
CA ASN A 17 -0.13 32.19 -11.35
C ASN A 17 -0.61 33.62 -11.08
N LEU A 18 -1.57 33.81 -10.17
CA LEU A 18 -2.07 35.15 -9.82
C LEU A 18 -0.97 36.02 -9.20
N ALA A 19 -0.09 35.44 -8.39
CA ALA A 19 1.05 36.16 -7.83
C ALA A 19 2.07 36.57 -8.91
N GLU A 20 2.30 35.72 -9.91
CA GLU A 20 3.15 35.99 -11.08
C GLU A 20 2.56 37.14 -11.93
N GLU A 21 1.26 37.08 -12.25
CA GLU A 21 0.56 38.11 -13.02
C GLU A 21 0.54 39.48 -12.32
N LEU A 22 0.30 39.50 -11.01
CA LEU A 22 0.23 40.74 -10.25
C LEU A 22 1.61 41.30 -9.85
N GLY A 23 2.68 40.50 -9.96
CA GLY A 23 3.99 40.82 -9.40
C GLY A 23 3.97 41.07 -7.88
N ASN A 24 2.93 40.62 -7.17
CA ASN A 24 2.70 40.93 -5.76
C ASN A 24 2.00 39.78 -5.02
N VAL A 25 2.79 39.03 -4.25
CA VAL A 25 2.35 37.89 -3.43
C VAL A 25 1.29 38.29 -2.41
N SER A 26 1.47 39.43 -1.71
CA SER A 26 0.55 39.86 -0.66
C SER A 26 -0.84 40.18 -1.20
N LYS A 27 -0.90 40.81 -2.38
CA LYS A 27 -2.16 41.12 -3.06
C LYS A 27 -2.85 39.85 -3.56
N ALA A 28 -2.12 38.93 -4.19
CA ALA A 28 -2.65 37.65 -4.62
C ALA A 28 -3.21 36.82 -3.44
N CYS A 29 -2.46 36.73 -2.34
CA CYS A 29 -2.88 36.05 -1.11
C CYS A 29 -4.16 36.67 -0.51
N LYS A 30 -4.26 38.01 -0.50
CA LYS A 30 -5.45 38.72 -0.01
C LYS A 30 -6.68 38.46 -0.87
N VAL A 31 -6.52 38.44 -2.20
CA VAL A 31 -7.62 38.17 -3.15
C VAL A 31 -8.13 36.74 -3.02
N MET A 32 -7.23 35.77 -2.86
CA MET A 32 -7.60 34.35 -2.75
C MET A 32 -7.88 33.86 -1.32
N GLY A 33 -7.76 34.74 -0.31
CA GLY A 33 -8.04 34.40 1.08
C GLY A 33 -7.07 33.37 1.69
N VAL A 34 -5.80 33.38 1.26
CA VAL A 34 -4.78 32.41 1.71
C VAL A 34 -3.68 33.14 2.48
N SER A 35 -3.09 32.50 3.50
CA SER A 35 -1.94 33.07 4.21
C SER A 35 -0.70 33.13 3.32
N ARG A 36 0.14 34.16 3.53
CA ARG A 36 1.45 34.26 2.86
C ARG A 36 2.35 33.06 3.13
N ASP A 37 2.26 32.48 4.32
CA ASP A 37 2.98 31.24 4.69
C ASP A 37 2.58 30.06 3.78
N THR A 38 1.28 29.89 3.54
CA THR A 38 0.79 28.85 2.62
C THR A 38 1.26 29.07 1.19
N PHE A 39 1.37 30.33 0.75
CA PHE A 39 1.93 30.65 -0.57
C PHE A 39 3.37 30.16 -0.68
N TYR A 40 4.24 30.51 0.27
CA TYR A 40 5.64 30.10 0.22
C TYR A 40 5.79 28.59 0.28
N ARG A 41 4.97 27.90 1.08
CA ARG A 41 4.94 26.43 1.09
C ARG A 41 4.55 25.83 -0.26
N TYR A 42 3.58 26.40 -0.98
CA TYR A 42 3.23 25.95 -2.32
C TYR A 42 4.31 26.28 -3.35
N GLN A 43 4.95 27.43 -3.23
CA GLN A 43 6.05 27.83 -4.09
C GLN A 43 7.24 26.87 -3.93
N GLU A 44 7.63 26.55 -2.70
CA GLU A 44 8.68 25.59 -2.38
C GLU A 44 8.35 24.20 -2.97
N LEU A 45 7.16 23.67 -2.70
CA LEU A 45 6.72 22.38 -3.26
C LEU A 45 6.74 22.36 -4.79
N ALA A 46 6.30 23.46 -5.43
CA ALA A 46 6.31 23.60 -6.87
C ALA A 46 7.73 23.73 -7.45
N GLN A 47 8.68 24.29 -6.71
CA GLN A 47 10.09 24.40 -7.09
C GLN A 47 10.82 23.06 -6.95
N GLU A 48 10.54 22.29 -5.89
CA GLU A 48 11.22 21.02 -5.61
C GLU A 48 10.85 19.88 -6.57
N GLY A 49 9.57 19.76 -6.92
CA GLY A 49 9.09 18.63 -7.75
C GLY A 49 7.92 18.97 -8.66
N GLY A 50 7.83 20.24 -9.05
CA GLY A 50 6.84 20.70 -10.00
C GLY A 50 5.41 20.71 -9.45
N ILE A 51 4.45 20.83 -10.37
CA ILE A 51 3.03 21.00 -10.04
C ILE A 51 2.45 19.76 -9.32
N ASP A 52 3.01 18.58 -9.57
CA ASP A 52 2.53 17.33 -8.98
C ASP A 52 2.78 17.24 -7.47
N ASN A 53 3.83 17.92 -6.96
CA ASN A 53 4.08 18.04 -5.53
C ASN A 53 3.03 18.89 -4.79
N LEU A 54 2.20 19.66 -5.51
CA LEU A 54 1.06 20.35 -4.92
C LEU A 54 -0.10 19.38 -4.63
N ILE A 55 -0.09 18.16 -5.17
CA ILE A 55 -1.07 17.12 -4.84
C ILE A 55 -0.79 16.70 -3.40
N ASN A 56 -1.85 16.67 -2.57
CA ASN A 56 -1.73 16.48 -1.12
C ASN A 56 -0.79 15.31 -0.77
N GLN A 57 0.38 15.62 -0.24
CA GLN A 57 1.21 14.64 0.44
C GLN A 57 0.42 14.08 1.63
N SER A 58 0.29 12.76 1.70
CA SER A 58 -0.36 12.10 2.84
C SER A 58 0.31 12.55 4.13
N ARG A 59 -0.46 13.16 5.05
CA ARG A 59 0.01 13.52 6.40
C ARG A 59 0.40 12.29 7.23
N ARG A 60 0.02 11.08 6.82
CA ARG A 60 0.32 9.84 7.52
C ARG A 60 1.64 9.29 7.02
N VAL A 61 2.73 9.76 7.63
CA VAL A 61 4.07 9.18 7.43
C VAL A 61 4.22 7.97 8.36
N PRO A 62 4.77 6.82 7.89
CA PRO A 62 5.04 5.68 8.75
C PRO A 62 5.97 6.05 9.92
N ASN A 63 5.58 5.72 11.14
CA ASN A 63 6.47 5.88 12.30
C ASN A 63 7.42 4.68 12.40
N LEU A 64 8.66 4.85 11.94
CA LEU A 64 9.67 3.80 11.92
C LEU A 64 10.02 3.26 13.32
N LYS A 65 9.87 4.08 14.38
CA LYS A 65 10.16 3.65 15.76
C LYS A 65 9.20 2.58 16.27
N ASN A 66 7.99 2.53 15.72
CA ASN A 66 6.98 1.53 16.08
C ASN A 66 7.01 0.32 15.14
N ARG A 67 8.04 0.20 14.29
CA ARG A 67 8.20 -0.95 13.40
C ARG A 67 8.64 -2.16 14.23
N ALA A 68 8.11 -3.34 13.87
CA ALA A 68 8.67 -4.59 14.35
C ALA A 68 10.15 -4.66 13.94
N ASP A 69 10.97 -5.30 14.76
CA ASP A 69 12.35 -5.57 14.40
C ASP A 69 12.40 -6.44 13.12
N GLU A 70 13.52 -6.36 12.42
CA GLU A 70 13.71 -7.02 11.14
C GLU A 70 13.60 -8.55 11.25
N ALA A 71 14.04 -9.14 12.36
CA ALA A 71 13.97 -10.58 12.56
C ALA A 71 12.52 -11.05 12.70
N THR A 72 11.71 -10.34 13.47
CA THR A 72 10.26 -10.58 13.58
C THR A 72 9.57 -10.38 12.24
N GLU A 73 9.89 -9.31 11.50
CA GLU A 73 9.28 -9.04 10.20
C GLU A 73 9.60 -10.16 9.18
N ARG A 74 10.86 -10.60 9.14
CA ARG A 74 11.30 -11.71 8.29
C ARG A 74 10.62 -13.02 8.64
N ALA A 75 10.53 -13.37 9.93
CA ALA A 75 9.85 -14.59 10.36
C ALA A 75 8.36 -14.62 9.96
N VAL A 76 7.68 -13.46 10.02
CA VAL A 76 6.29 -13.33 9.59
C VAL A 76 6.12 -13.49 8.08
N VAL A 77 7.04 -12.92 7.29
CA VAL A 77 7.03 -13.05 5.82
C VAL A 77 7.33 -14.47 5.40
N GLU A 78 8.36 -15.09 5.98
CA GLU A 78 8.75 -16.47 5.70
C GLU A 78 7.61 -17.45 6.00
N HIS A 79 6.99 -17.34 7.18
CA HIS A 79 5.86 -18.17 7.56
C HIS A 79 4.65 -18.00 6.63
N ALA A 80 4.44 -16.80 6.09
CA ALA A 80 3.35 -16.52 5.15
C ALA A 80 3.55 -17.18 3.79
N VAL A 81 4.80 -17.33 3.35
CA VAL A 81 5.15 -18.04 2.12
C VAL A 81 5.12 -19.55 2.36
N GLU A 82 5.65 -20.02 3.49
CA GLU A 82 5.67 -21.45 3.83
C GLU A 82 4.25 -22.02 4.01
N PHE A 83 3.38 -21.28 4.70
CA PHE A 83 2.00 -21.69 5.01
C PHE A 83 0.98 -20.63 4.57
N PRO A 84 0.72 -20.47 3.27
CA PRO A 84 -0.14 -19.40 2.76
C PRO A 84 -1.59 -19.49 3.26
N ALA A 85 -2.05 -20.70 3.59
CA ALA A 85 -3.40 -20.95 4.14
C ALA A 85 -3.58 -20.40 5.58
N HIS A 86 -2.49 -20.13 6.31
CA HIS A 86 -2.58 -19.66 7.69
C HIS A 86 -3.08 -18.21 7.78
N GLY A 87 -4.14 -18.00 8.56
CA GLY A 87 -4.65 -16.66 8.89
C GLY A 87 -3.74 -15.92 9.88
N GLN A 88 -4.01 -14.63 10.09
CA GLN A 88 -3.19 -13.75 10.95
C GLN A 88 -3.05 -14.26 12.40
N HIS A 89 -4.13 -14.79 12.98
CA HIS A 89 -4.15 -15.31 14.35
C HIS A 89 -3.41 -16.64 14.46
N ARG A 90 -3.59 -17.53 13.48
CA ARG A 90 -2.85 -18.80 13.42
C ARG A 90 -1.34 -18.52 13.29
N THR A 91 -0.95 -17.66 12.34
CA THR A 91 0.45 -17.24 12.17
C THR A 91 1.05 -16.68 13.45
N SER A 92 0.33 -15.78 14.14
CA SER A 92 0.75 -15.24 15.44
C SER A 92 0.97 -16.33 16.50
N ASN A 93 0.10 -17.35 16.56
CA ASN A 93 0.23 -18.45 17.51
C ASN A 93 1.39 -19.39 17.18
N GLU A 94 1.59 -19.73 15.90
CA GLU A 94 2.72 -20.56 15.44
C GLU A 94 4.05 -19.86 15.71
N LEU A 95 4.15 -18.57 15.41
CA LEU A 95 5.34 -17.77 15.68
C LEU A 95 5.64 -17.66 17.17
N ARG A 96 4.60 -17.56 18.01
CA ARG A 96 4.77 -17.57 19.47
C ARG A 96 5.40 -18.86 19.97
N GLN A 97 5.05 -20.02 19.39
CA GLN A 97 5.69 -21.30 19.72
C GLN A 97 7.16 -21.34 19.30
N LYS A 98 7.53 -20.62 18.22
CA LYS A 98 8.91 -20.42 17.76
C LYS A 98 9.66 -19.31 18.53
N GLY A 99 9.08 -18.75 19.59
CA GLY A 99 9.69 -17.69 20.42
C GLY A 99 9.55 -16.27 19.85
N VAL A 100 8.79 -16.08 18.77
CA VAL A 100 8.54 -14.76 18.15
C VAL A 100 7.19 -14.23 18.61
N PHE A 101 7.20 -13.19 19.44
CA PHE A 101 6.00 -12.63 20.06
C PHE A 101 5.44 -11.46 19.24
N ILE A 102 4.44 -11.75 18.40
CA ILE A 102 3.72 -10.74 17.63
C ILE A 102 2.20 -10.97 17.70
N SER A 103 1.41 -9.90 17.73
CA SER A 103 -0.05 -9.98 17.69
C SER A 103 -0.56 -10.28 16.27
N GLY A 104 -1.76 -10.85 16.15
CA GLY A 104 -2.39 -11.05 14.84
C GLY A 104 -2.58 -9.74 14.03
N SER A 105 -2.83 -8.61 14.70
CA SER A 105 -2.88 -7.30 14.03
C SER A 105 -1.49 -6.83 13.55
N GLY A 106 -0.44 -7.13 14.30
CA GLY A 106 0.95 -6.90 13.88
C GLY A 106 1.31 -7.71 12.64
N VAL A 107 0.94 -8.99 12.60
CA VAL A 107 1.10 -9.87 11.43
C VAL A 107 0.42 -9.26 10.20
N ARG A 108 -0.85 -8.85 10.32
CA ARG A 108 -1.57 -8.19 9.21
C ARG A 108 -0.88 -6.91 8.74
N SER A 109 -0.39 -6.10 9.67
CA SER A 109 0.31 -4.84 9.33
C SER A 109 1.60 -5.13 8.56
N ILE A 110 2.35 -6.16 8.93
CA ILE A 110 3.52 -6.62 8.18
C ILE A 110 3.12 -7.10 6.78
N TRP A 111 2.07 -7.92 6.67
CA TRP A 111 1.61 -8.43 5.38
C TRP A 111 1.17 -7.31 4.42
N LEU A 112 0.45 -6.29 4.91
CA LEU A 112 0.05 -5.16 4.07
C LEU A 112 1.26 -4.40 3.49
N ARG A 113 2.36 -4.31 4.24
CA ARG A 113 3.59 -3.65 3.77
C ARG A 113 4.38 -4.51 2.79
N ASN A 114 4.26 -5.83 2.90
CA ASN A 114 4.98 -6.80 2.06
C ASN A 114 4.11 -7.38 0.93
N ASN A 115 2.91 -6.82 0.69
CA ASN A 115 1.99 -7.29 -0.35
C ASN A 115 1.56 -8.76 -0.19
N LEU A 116 1.30 -9.18 1.06
CA LEU A 116 0.92 -10.54 1.46
C LEU A 116 -0.42 -10.59 2.21
N GLU A 117 -1.26 -9.56 2.04
CA GLU A 117 -2.43 -9.35 2.90
C GLU A 117 -3.60 -10.30 2.65
N ASN A 118 -3.59 -10.99 1.51
CA ASN A 118 -4.63 -11.94 1.13
C ASN A 118 -4.02 -13.29 0.72
N PHE A 119 -4.87 -14.32 0.69
CA PHE A 119 -4.46 -15.68 0.40
C PHE A 119 -3.83 -15.81 -0.99
N ALA A 120 -4.44 -15.22 -2.01
CA ALA A 120 -3.94 -15.28 -3.39
C ALA A 120 -2.54 -14.68 -3.55
N LYS A 121 -2.24 -13.56 -2.86
CA LYS A 121 -0.93 -12.92 -2.87
C LYS A 121 0.13 -13.76 -2.16
N ARG A 122 -0.23 -14.39 -1.04
CA ARG A 122 0.67 -15.33 -0.34
C ARG A 122 0.98 -16.56 -1.17
N LEU A 123 -0.03 -17.08 -1.89
CA LEU A 123 0.16 -18.21 -2.78
C LEU A 123 1.04 -17.85 -3.98
N LYS A 124 0.83 -16.67 -4.58
CA LYS A 124 1.70 -16.16 -5.65
C LYS A 124 3.15 -16.01 -5.18
N ALA A 125 3.36 -15.58 -3.94
CA ALA A 125 4.70 -15.51 -3.35
C ALA A 125 5.33 -16.90 -3.17
N LEU A 126 4.54 -17.91 -2.80
CA LEU A 126 4.99 -19.30 -2.76
C LEU A 126 5.35 -19.84 -4.14
N GLU A 127 4.51 -19.63 -5.15
CA GLU A 127 4.77 -20.03 -6.54
C GLU A 127 6.06 -19.39 -7.07
N ALA A 128 6.25 -18.09 -6.82
CA ALA A 128 7.48 -17.39 -7.20
C ALA A 128 8.72 -17.98 -6.51
N LYS A 129 8.64 -18.24 -5.20
CA LYS A 129 9.73 -18.86 -4.45
C LYS A 129 10.05 -20.26 -4.97
N ALA A 130 9.03 -21.07 -5.27
CA ALA A 130 9.21 -22.42 -5.81
C ALA A 130 9.84 -22.39 -7.21
N ALA A 131 9.49 -21.42 -8.05
CA ALA A 131 10.08 -21.24 -9.38
C ALA A 131 11.55 -20.77 -9.32
N GLU A 132 11.91 -19.90 -8.38
CA GLU A 132 13.28 -19.39 -8.22
C GLU A 132 14.22 -20.42 -7.56
N GLU A 133 13.76 -21.07 -6.49
CA GLU A 133 14.59 -21.98 -5.68
C GLU A 133 14.46 -23.45 -6.10
N GLY A 134 13.51 -23.78 -6.99
CA GLY A 134 13.26 -25.15 -7.44
C GLY A 134 12.80 -26.09 -6.31
N ILE A 135 12.12 -25.55 -5.30
CA ILE A 135 11.72 -26.31 -4.10
C ILE A 135 10.59 -27.29 -4.43
N ILE A 136 10.71 -28.50 -3.89
CA ILE A 136 9.62 -29.48 -3.87
C ILE A 136 8.59 -29.03 -2.83
N LEU A 137 7.37 -28.73 -3.29
CA LEU A 137 6.28 -28.33 -2.42
C LEU A 137 5.89 -29.47 -1.46
N ASN A 138 5.58 -29.11 -0.21
CA ASN A 138 5.06 -30.07 0.76
C ASN A 138 3.54 -30.28 0.60
N ASP A 139 3.00 -31.34 1.21
CA ASP A 139 1.58 -31.70 1.10
C ASP A 139 0.65 -30.55 1.53
N ALA A 140 1.04 -29.75 2.53
CA ALA A 140 0.25 -28.62 3.00
C ALA A 140 0.20 -27.47 1.98
N GLN A 141 1.28 -27.26 1.23
CA GLN A 141 1.39 -26.29 0.15
C GLN A 141 0.61 -26.75 -1.08
N ILE A 142 0.67 -28.04 -1.42
CA ILE A 142 -0.13 -28.64 -2.48
C ILE A 142 -1.62 -28.50 -2.16
N ALA A 143 -2.04 -28.85 -0.95
CA ALA A 143 -3.44 -28.69 -0.52
C ALA A 143 -3.90 -27.22 -0.56
N ALA A 144 -3.00 -26.26 -0.31
CA ALA A 144 -3.32 -24.84 -0.44
C ALA A 144 -3.52 -24.41 -1.90
N LEU A 145 -2.73 -24.96 -2.83
CA LEU A 145 -2.90 -24.73 -4.28
C LEU A 145 -4.21 -25.35 -4.79
N GLU A 146 -4.50 -26.60 -4.41
CA GLU A 146 -5.73 -27.30 -4.76
C GLU A 146 -6.96 -26.56 -4.26
N LYS A 147 -6.92 -26.06 -3.02
CA LYS A 147 -8.01 -25.27 -2.47
C LYS A 147 -8.32 -24.02 -3.31
N LYS A 148 -7.28 -23.29 -3.74
CA LYS A 148 -7.48 -22.13 -4.60
C LYS A 148 -8.07 -22.54 -5.95
N ALA A 149 -7.59 -23.63 -6.55
CA ALA A 149 -8.11 -24.12 -7.83
C ALA A 149 -9.61 -24.43 -7.75
N HIS A 150 -10.05 -25.10 -6.68
CA HIS A 150 -11.47 -25.37 -6.45
C HIS A 150 -12.31 -24.09 -6.21
N ASP A 151 -11.78 -23.12 -5.46
CA ASP A 151 -12.45 -21.84 -5.24
C ASP A 151 -12.62 -21.05 -6.56
N ASP A 152 -11.60 -21.08 -7.43
CA ASP A 152 -11.62 -20.43 -8.75
C ASP A 152 -12.63 -21.12 -9.71
N GLU A 153 -12.69 -22.46 -9.71
CA GLU A 153 -13.68 -23.24 -10.47
C GLU A 153 -15.12 -22.93 -10.05
N ALA A 154 -15.38 -22.89 -8.74
CA ALA A 154 -16.69 -22.59 -8.18
C ALA A 154 -17.13 -21.15 -8.53
N CYS A 155 -16.21 -20.18 -8.48
CA CYS A 155 -16.49 -18.80 -8.88
C CYS A 155 -16.89 -18.72 -10.37
N GLY A 156 -16.14 -19.39 -11.26
CA GLY A 156 -16.43 -19.41 -12.69
C GLY A 156 -17.73 -20.15 -13.04
N GLU A 157 -18.18 -21.09 -12.23
CA GLU A 157 -19.50 -21.72 -12.40
C GLU A 157 -20.64 -20.75 -12.04
N ILE A 158 -20.48 -19.93 -11.00
CA ILE A 158 -21.46 -18.92 -10.60
C ILE A 158 -21.58 -17.82 -11.67
N GLU A 159 -20.46 -17.31 -12.18
CA GLU A 159 -20.48 -16.29 -13.24
C GLU A 159 -21.18 -16.78 -14.50
N ARG A 160 -20.90 -18.03 -14.92
CA ARG A 160 -21.59 -18.66 -16.05
C ARG A 160 -23.10 -18.81 -15.82
N ARG A 161 -23.52 -19.14 -14.60
CA ARG A 161 -24.95 -19.24 -14.23
C ARG A 161 -25.64 -17.87 -14.23
N ILE A 162 -24.97 -16.81 -13.77
CA ILE A 162 -25.51 -15.44 -13.83
C ILE A 162 -25.68 -14.97 -15.27
N GLN A 163 -24.73 -15.29 -16.15
CA GLN A 163 -24.77 -14.87 -17.55
C GLN A 163 -25.77 -15.65 -18.42
N ALA A 164 -26.27 -16.79 -17.91
CA ALA A 164 -27.31 -17.59 -18.55
C ALA A 164 -28.74 -17.24 -18.10
N ILE A 165 -28.91 -16.25 -17.21
CA ILE A 165 -30.19 -15.67 -16.75
C ILE A 165 -30.42 -14.35 -17.48
#